data_AF-A0A4U5MVK1-F1
#
_entry.id   AF-A0A4U5MVK1-F1
#
_cell.length_a   1.000
_cell.length_b   1.000
_cell.length_c   1.000
_cell.angle_alpha   90.00
_cell.angle_beta   90.00
_cell.angle_gamma   90.00
#
_symmetry.space_group_name_H-M   'P 1'
#
loop_
_entity.id
_entity.type
_entity.pdbx_description
1 polymer ?
#
loop_
_entity_poly.entity_id
_entity_poly.type
_entity_poly.pdbx_seq_one_letter_code
_entity_poly.pdbx_strand_id
1 'polypeptide(L)'
;MRTSVLVEKTLRGQFKEMRQVMESGWEPLDLTLDLNRRYYDKQMEGVLNWKADVIFLVQRFKIGGCFTPIEGDLANDQWTKTAMGIMEKLANSTKKIVWSGMMAEFEFNVASTLAQRLKIGQTVEDLHSYNYTKFLMQHQNSWPRVKYILERCPKCVWYDMQEPFCDKNTLSCIRLDKQTYLSYYSDFFHLTWSGIKFIEPTFSKLIKDVVKEIGF
;
A
#
# COMPACT_ATOMS: atom_id res chain seq x y z
N MET A 1 0.12 6.77 10.42
CA MET A 1 -0.37 8.01 9.77
C MET A 1 -0.76 7.66 8.33
N ARG A 2 -1.82 8.26 7.76
CA ARG A 2 -2.48 7.77 6.53
C ARG A 2 -1.88 8.42 5.28
N THR A 3 -1.64 7.65 4.21
CA THR A 3 -1.17 8.14 2.90
C THR A 3 -2.09 9.22 2.30
N SER A 4 -3.36 9.29 2.74
CA SER A 4 -4.29 10.36 2.36
C SER A 4 -3.77 11.77 2.70
N VAL A 5 -2.94 11.92 3.74
CA VAL A 5 -2.32 13.22 4.07
C VAL A 5 -1.36 13.66 2.96
N LEU A 6 -0.65 12.73 2.32
CA LEU A 6 0.24 13.05 1.19
C LEU A 6 -0.57 13.44 -0.05
N VAL A 7 -1.67 12.74 -0.32
CA VAL A 7 -2.58 13.07 -1.43
C VAL A 7 -3.16 14.47 -1.25
N GLU A 8 -3.74 14.74 -0.08
CA GLU A 8 -4.31 16.04 0.25
C GLU A 8 -3.25 17.14 0.13
N LYS A 9 -2.07 16.94 0.74
CA LYS A 9 -0.98 17.92 0.69
C LYS A 9 -0.53 18.20 -0.74
N THR A 10 -0.37 17.14 -1.55
CA THR A 10 0.15 17.25 -2.92
C THR A 10 -0.82 17.96 -3.85
N LEU A 11 -2.12 17.70 -3.66
CA LEU A 11 -3.20 18.22 -4.50
C LEU A 11 -3.93 19.40 -3.88
N ARG A 12 -3.42 19.97 -2.79
CA ARG A 12 -4.08 21.06 -2.08
C ARG A 12 -4.37 22.22 -3.04
N GLY A 13 -5.64 22.61 -3.10
CA GLY A 13 -6.12 23.66 -4.02
C GLY A 13 -6.32 23.21 -5.48
N GLN A 14 -6.06 21.94 -5.79
CA GLN A 14 -6.21 21.35 -7.14
C GLN A 14 -7.36 20.33 -7.23
N PHE A 15 -7.99 19.98 -6.11
CA PHE A 15 -9.20 19.14 -6.09
C PHE A 15 -10.41 19.96 -5.65
N LYS A 16 -11.58 19.65 -6.22
CA LYS A 16 -12.87 20.18 -5.76
C LYS A 16 -13.33 19.51 -4.46
N GLU A 17 -13.14 18.20 -4.39
CA GLU A 17 -13.57 17.39 -3.26
C GLU A 17 -12.62 16.20 -3.06
N MET A 18 -12.33 15.88 -1.81
CA MET A 18 -11.59 14.68 -1.43
C MET A 18 -12.45 13.88 -0.44
N ARG A 19 -12.69 12.60 -0.77
CA ARG A 19 -13.42 11.67 0.09
C ARG A 19 -12.53 10.49 0.45
N GLN A 20 -12.79 9.90 1.61
CA GLN A 20 -12.02 8.77 2.10
C GLN A 20 -12.95 7.73 2.72
N VAL A 21 -12.80 6.48 2.28
CA VAL A 21 -13.31 5.32 2.98
C VAL A 21 -12.13 4.54 3.54
N MET A 22 -12.25 4.09 4.77
CA MET A 22 -11.41 3.02 5.30
C MET A 22 -12.11 2.30 6.42
N GLU A 23 -11.72 1.04 6.61
CA GLU A 23 -12.18 0.22 7.72
C GLU A 23 -11.01 -0.64 8.21
N SER A 24 -10.91 -0.85 9.52
CA SER A 24 -9.86 -1.68 10.08
C SER A 24 -10.09 -3.15 9.71
N GLY A 25 -9.01 -3.86 9.38
CA GLY A 25 -9.10 -5.27 8.97
C GLY A 25 -9.70 -5.50 7.58
N TRP A 26 -10.06 -4.42 6.86
CA TRP A 26 -10.61 -4.52 5.52
C TRP A 26 -9.52 -4.38 4.44
N GLU A 27 -9.65 -5.18 3.39
CA GLU A 27 -8.81 -5.16 2.20
C GLU A 27 -9.72 -4.95 0.98
N PRO A 28 -9.60 -3.84 0.24
CA PRO A 28 -10.58 -3.46 -0.78
C PRO A 28 -10.65 -4.40 -1.98
N LEU A 29 -9.64 -5.25 -2.20
CA LEU A 29 -9.62 -6.24 -3.28
C LEU A 29 -9.80 -7.68 -2.80
N ASP A 30 -10.02 -7.88 -1.50
CA ASP A 30 -10.12 -9.20 -0.90
C ASP A 30 -11.47 -9.38 -0.22
N LEU A 31 -12.27 -10.29 -0.79
CA LEU A 31 -13.61 -10.62 -0.29
C LEU A 31 -13.64 -11.94 0.50
N THR A 32 -12.48 -12.53 0.80
CA THR A 32 -12.40 -13.81 1.49
C THR A 32 -12.78 -13.71 2.97
N LEU A 33 -12.61 -12.54 3.58
CA LEU A 33 -13.13 -12.28 4.92
C LEU A 33 -14.59 -11.84 4.83
N ASP A 34 -15.49 -12.67 5.33
CA ASP A 34 -16.94 -12.39 5.43
C ASP A 34 -17.30 -11.40 6.56
N LEU A 35 -16.32 -10.63 7.06
CA LEU A 35 -16.58 -9.64 8.10
C LEU A 35 -17.34 -8.46 7.49
N ASN A 36 -18.67 -8.60 7.51
CA ASN A 36 -19.68 -7.61 7.12
C ASN A 36 -19.67 -7.24 5.64
N ARG A 37 -19.89 -8.22 4.75
CA ARG A 37 -20.04 -8.01 3.30
C ARG A 37 -21.04 -6.91 2.93
N ARG A 38 -22.13 -6.75 3.68
CA ARG A 38 -23.10 -5.66 3.48
C ARG A 38 -22.48 -4.27 3.65
N TYR A 39 -21.59 -4.11 4.62
CA TYR A 39 -20.88 -2.86 4.83
C TYR A 39 -19.86 -2.60 3.72
N TYR A 40 -19.11 -3.63 3.29
CA TYR A 40 -18.27 -3.56 2.08
C TYR A 40 -19.06 -3.02 0.89
N ASP A 41 -20.19 -3.66 0.59
CA ASP A 41 -20.96 -3.37 -0.62
C ASP A 41 -21.49 -1.94 -0.59
N LYS A 42 -21.96 -1.46 0.58
CA LYS A 42 -22.41 -0.06 0.77
C LYS A 42 -21.27 0.94 0.58
N GLN A 43 -20.09 0.65 1.12
CA GLN A 43 -18.93 1.51 0.95
C GLN A 43 -18.48 1.56 -0.51
N MET A 44 -18.45 0.42 -1.19
CA MET A 44 -18.10 0.35 -2.60
C MET A 44 -19.13 1.03 -3.50
N GLU A 45 -20.42 0.89 -3.22
CA GLU A 45 -21.46 1.66 -3.91
C GLU A 45 -21.20 3.17 -3.77
N GLY A 46 -20.85 3.63 -2.57
CA GLY A 46 -20.44 5.01 -2.31
C GLY A 46 -19.28 5.45 -3.22
N VAL A 47 -18.18 4.69 -3.22
CA VAL A 47 -17.00 4.98 -4.05
C VAL A 47 -17.35 5.08 -5.54
N LEU A 48 -18.16 4.13 -6.06
CA LEU A 48 -18.58 4.12 -7.46
C LEU A 48 -19.53 5.28 -7.83
N ASN A 49 -20.32 5.75 -6.87
CA ASN A 49 -21.27 6.86 -7.04
C ASN A 49 -20.59 8.23 -6.89
N TRP A 50 -19.43 8.32 -6.25
CA TRP A 50 -18.68 9.57 -6.14
C TRP A 50 -18.08 10.03 -7.48
N LYS A 51 -17.92 9.13 -8.45
CA LYS A 51 -17.38 9.43 -9.79
C LYS A 51 -16.06 10.21 -9.72
N ALA A 52 -15.16 9.78 -8.84
CA ALA A 52 -13.88 10.44 -8.64
C ALA A 52 -13.04 10.42 -9.93
N ASP A 53 -12.32 11.52 -10.22
CA ASP A 53 -11.35 11.55 -11.32
C ASP A 53 -10.18 10.59 -11.08
N VAL A 54 -9.70 10.52 -9.83
CA VAL A 54 -8.62 9.64 -9.40
C VAL A 54 -9.01 8.89 -8.14
N ILE A 55 -8.80 7.57 -8.12
CA ILE A 55 -8.94 6.73 -6.93
C ILE A 55 -7.56 6.35 -6.42
N PHE A 56 -7.30 6.60 -5.14
CA PHE A 56 -6.12 6.11 -4.43
C PHE A 56 -6.50 4.86 -3.63
N LEU A 57 -6.08 3.69 -4.11
CA LEU A 57 -6.41 2.39 -3.56
C LEU A 57 -5.21 1.83 -2.80
N VAL A 58 -5.39 1.52 -1.51
CA VAL A 58 -4.35 0.90 -0.68
C VAL A 58 -4.80 -0.51 -0.29
N GLN A 59 -4.00 -1.51 -0.65
CA GLN A 59 -4.24 -2.94 -0.40
C GLN A 59 -3.00 -3.52 0.29
N ARG A 60 -3.08 -3.91 1.56
CA ARG A 60 -1.92 -4.43 2.32
C ARG A 60 -1.56 -5.87 1.94
N PHE A 61 -2.49 -6.58 1.30
CA PHE A 61 -2.38 -8.01 0.95
C PHE A 61 -2.34 -8.96 2.16
N LYS A 62 -2.65 -8.50 3.37
CA LYS A 62 -2.47 -9.28 4.62
C LYS A 62 -3.30 -10.58 4.73
N ILE A 63 -4.25 -10.85 3.84
CA ILE A 63 -5.09 -12.07 3.93
C ILE A 63 -4.85 -12.95 2.70
N GLY A 64 -5.83 -13.10 1.81
CA GLY A 64 -5.76 -14.07 0.72
C GLY A 64 -4.69 -13.70 -0.30
N GLY A 65 -4.54 -12.41 -0.59
CA GLY A 65 -3.63 -11.92 -1.62
C GLY A 65 -2.15 -12.26 -1.38
N CYS A 66 -1.74 -12.42 -0.12
CA CYS A 66 -0.37 -12.80 0.27
C CYS A 66 -0.27 -14.28 0.65
N PHE A 67 -1.19 -14.79 1.46
CA PHE A 67 -1.05 -16.11 2.08
C PHE A 67 -1.64 -17.26 1.28
N THR A 68 -2.61 -17.00 0.38
CA THR A 68 -3.17 -18.06 -0.47
C THR A 68 -2.18 -18.37 -1.60
N PRO A 69 -1.65 -19.61 -1.70
CA PRO A 69 -0.77 -20.00 -2.79
C PRO A 69 -1.46 -19.84 -4.15
N ILE A 70 -0.66 -19.54 -5.18
CA ILE A 70 -1.16 -19.58 -6.56
C ILE A 70 -1.03 -21.03 -7.06
N GLU A 71 -2.18 -21.66 -7.31
CA GLU A 71 -2.24 -23.01 -7.88
C GLU A 71 -2.53 -22.91 -9.39
N GLY A 72 -1.50 -23.12 -10.21
CA GLY A 72 -1.63 -23.07 -11.67
C GLY A 72 -1.67 -21.66 -12.27
N ASP A 73 -2.57 -21.42 -13.22
CA ASP A 73 -2.67 -20.15 -13.96
C ASP A 73 -3.35 -19.05 -13.12
N LEU A 74 -2.76 -17.85 -13.10
CA LEU A 74 -3.33 -16.64 -12.48
C LEU A 74 -4.70 -16.27 -13.04
N ALA A 75 -4.99 -16.60 -14.31
CA ALA A 75 -6.31 -16.42 -14.89
C ALA A 75 -7.40 -17.23 -14.15
N ASN A 76 -7.01 -18.31 -13.45
CA ASN A 76 -7.88 -19.17 -12.68
C ASN A 76 -7.87 -18.92 -11.17
N ASP A 77 -6.85 -18.22 -10.66
CA ASP A 77 -6.70 -17.87 -9.24
C ASP A 77 -7.90 -17.05 -8.73
N GLN A 78 -8.57 -17.55 -7.69
CA GLN A 78 -9.83 -16.99 -7.20
C GLN A 78 -9.67 -15.58 -6.64
N TRP A 79 -8.55 -15.31 -5.96
CA TRP A 79 -8.24 -13.97 -5.47
C TRP A 79 -8.07 -13.00 -6.65
N THR A 80 -7.27 -13.39 -7.65
CA THR A 80 -7.03 -12.59 -8.87
C THR A 80 -8.33 -12.28 -9.60
N LYS A 81 -9.21 -13.27 -9.82
CA LYS A 81 -10.53 -13.07 -10.44
C LYS A 81 -11.37 -12.05 -9.68
N THR A 82 -11.40 -12.18 -8.35
CA THR A 82 -12.16 -11.28 -7.48
C THR A 82 -11.63 -9.85 -7.55
N ALA A 83 -10.31 -9.69 -7.40
CA ALA A 83 -9.63 -8.41 -7.50
C ALA A 83 -9.83 -7.77 -8.89
N MET A 84 -9.69 -8.54 -9.98
CA MET A 84 -9.95 -8.08 -11.35
C MET A 84 -11.36 -7.53 -11.52
N GLY A 85 -12.39 -8.25 -11.04
CA GLY A 85 -13.78 -7.79 -11.14
C GLY A 85 -14.06 -6.51 -10.35
N ILE A 86 -13.38 -6.31 -9.21
CA ILE A 86 -13.47 -5.07 -8.44
C ILE A 86 -12.74 -3.93 -9.17
N MET A 87 -11.52 -4.19 -9.65
CA MET A 87 -10.71 -3.22 -10.38
C MET A 87 -11.40 -2.76 -11.67
N GLU A 88 -12.08 -3.65 -12.38
CA GLU A 88 -12.89 -3.30 -13.56
C GLU A 88 -14.02 -2.34 -13.21
N LYS A 89 -14.79 -2.61 -12.14
CA LYS A 89 -15.85 -1.71 -11.66
C LYS A 89 -15.30 -0.33 -11.32
N LEU A 90 -14.18 -0.28 -10.59
CA LEU A 90 -13.51 0.96 -10.25
C LEU A 90 -13.07 1.70 -11.52
N ALA A 91 -12.39 1.01 -12.44
CA ALA A 91 -11.87 1.58 -13.68
C ALA A 91 -12.99 2.13 -14.57
N ASN A 92 -14.17 1.52 -14.58
CA ASN A 92 -15.34 2.02 -15.31
C ASN A 92 -15.95 3.28 -14.68
N SER A 93 -15.65 3.58 -13.40
CA SER A 93 -16.21 4.72 -12.66
C SER A 93 -15.26 5.93 -12.55
N THR A 94 -13.99 5.79 -12.95
CA THR A 94 -12.93 6.78 -12.72
C THR A 94 -12.06 6.99 -13.96
N LYS A 95 -11.21 8.03 -13.97
CA LYS A 95 -10.23 8.25 -15.03
C LYS A 95 -8.92 7.51 -14.75
N LYS A 96 -8.45 7.50 -13.50
CA LYS A 96 -7.24 6.78 -13.07
C LYS A 96 -7.36 6.15 -11.69
N ILE A 97 -6.61 5.07 -11.49
CA ILE A 97 -6.47 4.39 -10.20
C ILE A 97 -4.98 4.35 -9.86
N VAL A 98 -4.60 4.96 -8.74
CA VAL A 98 -3.28 4.77 -8.13
C VAL A 98 -3.43 3.66 -7.10
N TRP A 99 -2.85 2.50 -7.40
CA TRP A 99 -2.87 1.33 -6.54
C TRP A 99 -1.54 1.18 -5.81
N SER A 100 -1.60 1.02 -4.49
CA SER A 100 -0.44 0.78 -3.64
C SER A 100 -0.77 -0.23 -2.55
N GLY A 101 0.20 -0.53 -1.68
CA GLY A 101 -0.11 -1.16 -0.40
C GLY A 101 0.85 -2.24 0.07
N MET A 102 1.70 -2.77 -0.81
CA MET A 102 2.70 -3.77 -0.42
C MET A 102 3.75 -3.15 0.49
N MET A 103 3.91 -3.74 1.66
CA MET A 103 4.86 -3.36 2.69
C MET A 103 5.34 -4.60 3.43
N ALA A 104 6.55 -4.57 3.98
CA ALA A 104 7.04 -5.64 4.85
C ALA A 104 6.22 -5.69 6.15
N GLU A 105 5.87 -6.91 6.57
CA GLU A 105 5.39 -7.19 7.93
C GLU A 105 6.58 -7.70 8.75
N PHE A 106 6.98 -6.92 9.75
CA PHE A 106 8.12 -7.23 10.59
C PHE A 106 7.75 -8.16 11.74
N GLU A 107 8.75 -8.91 12.21
CA GLU A 107 8.60 -9.88 13.30
C GLU A 107 8.38 -9.21 14.68
N PHE A 108 8.53 -7.89 14.76
CA PHE A 108 8.36 -7.10 15.98
C PHE A 108 7.88 -5.68 15.69
N ASN A 109 7.36 -5.00 16.72
CA ASN A 109 6.98 -3.59 16.63
C ASN A 109 8.24 -2.71 16.63
N VAL A 110 8.58 -2.13 15.48
CA VAL A 110 9.85 -1.40 15.30
C VAL A 110 9.98 -0.22 16.25
N ALA A 111 8.95 0.61 16.38
CA ALA A 111 8.99 1.80 17.22
C ALA A 111 9.10 1.45 18.71
N SER A 112 8.31 0.48 19.19
CA SER A 112 8.34 0.06 20.59
C SER A 112 9.65 -0.62 20.96
N THR A 113 10.18 -1.48 20.09
CA THR A 113 11.48 -2.14 20.31
C THR A 113 12.61 -1.11 20.31
N LEU A 114 12.61 -0.15 19.38
CA LEU A 114 13.59 0.93 19.35
C LEU A 114 13.57 1.75 20.65
N ALA A 115 12.39 2.20 21.08
CA ALA A 115 12.23 2.97 22.31
C ALA A 115 12.69 2.19 23.55
N GLN A 116 12.36 0.90 23.62
CA GLN A 116 12.81 0.04 24.72
C GLN A 116 14.33 -0.07 24.77
N ARG A 117 14.98 -0.34 23.64
CA ARG A 117 16.45 -0.51 23.58
C ARG A 117 17.19 0.78 23.91
N LEU A 118 16.72 1.92 23.39
CA LEU A 118 17.27 3.23 23.74
C LEU A 118 17.16 3.52 25.26
N LYS A 119 16.03 3.18 25.88
CA LYS A 119 15.80 3.38 27.32
C LYS A 119 16.81 2.61 28.19
N ILE A 120 17.24 1.43 27.77
CA ILE A 120 18.14 0.56 28.55
C ILE A 120 19.58 0.55 28.04
N GLY A 121 19.92 1.43 27.09
CA GLY A 121 21.27 1.54 26.53
C GLY A 121 21.71 0.33 25.69
N GLN A 122 20.77 -0.40 25.08
CA GLN A 122 21.07 -1.48 24.15
C GLN A 122 21.34 -0.96 22.73
N THR A 123 22.10 -1.75 21.97
CA THR A 123 22.40 -1.52 20.55
C THR A 123 21.13 -1.56 19.70
N VAL A 124 21.12 -0.77 18.62
CA VAL A 124 19.96 -0.61 17.71
C VAL A 124 20.34 -0.82 16.25
N GLU A 125 21.59 -1.18 15.98
CA GLU A 125 22.16 -1.36 14.64
C GLU A 125 21.43 -2.45 13.84
N ASP A 126 21.06 -3.55 14.50
CA ASP A 126 20.26 -4.64 13.93
C ASP A 126 18.80 -4.25 13.68
N LEU A 127 18.27 -3.24 14.37
CA LEU A 127 16.94 -2.70 14.11
C LEU A 127 16.89 -1.88 12.83
N HIS A 128 18.02 -1.33 12.38
CA HIS A 128 18.05 -0.47 11.21
C HIS A 128 17.72 -1.21 9.92
N SER A 129 18.42 -2.31 9.63
CA SER A 129 18.28 -3.03 8.37
C SER A 129 17.29 -4.17 8.46
N TYR A 130 16.55 -4.40 7.38
CA TYR A 130 15.72 -5.55 7.14
C TYR A 130 16.14 -6.23 5.83
N ASN A 131 16.13 -7.56 5.79
CA ASN A 131 16.54 -8.31 4.60
C ASN A 131 15.44 -8.25 3.54
N TYR A 132 15.73 -7.63 2.38
CA TYR A 132 14.76 -7.46 1.30
C TYR A 132 14.25 -8.81 0.75
N THR A 133 15.06 -9.87 0.77
CA THR A 133 14.62 -11.21 0.36
C THR A 133 13.46 -11.72 1.21
N LYS A 134 13.41 -11.37 2.51
CA LYS A 134 12.25 -11.72 3.35
C LYS A 134 10.98 -11.02 2.88
N PHE A 135 11.05 -9.75 2.47
CA PHE A 135 9.91 -9.04 1.88
C PHE A 135 9.46 -9.70 0.57
N LEU A 136 10.40 -10.05 -0.30
CA LEU A 136 10.08 -10.75 -1.56
C LEU A 136 9.39 -12.09 -1.30
N MET A 137 9.85 -12.85 -0.31
CA MET A 137 9.23 -14.11 0.11
C MET A 137 7.84 -13.90 0.72
N GLN A 138 7.65 -12.89 1.57
CA GLN A 138 6.34 -12.53 2.11
C GLN A 138 5.36 -12.30 0.96
N HIS A 139 5.77 -11.51 -0.03
CA HIS A 139 4.92 -11.09 -1.14
C HIS A 139 5.03 -11.95 -2.40
N GLN A 140 5.55 -13.18 -2.29
CA GLN A 140 5.79 -14.06 -3.45
C GLN A 140 4.52 -14.38 -4.24
N ASN A 141 3.35 -14.41 -3.57
CA ASN A 141 2.06 -14.61 -4.21
C ASN A 141 1.41 -13.28 -4.65
N SER A 142 1.69 -12.18 -3.95
CA SER A 142 1.09 -10.88 -4.27
C SER A 142 1.69 -10.25 -5.51
N TRP A 143 3.01 -10.34 -5.69
CA TRP A 143 3.69 -9.74 -6.85
C TRP A 143 3.17 -10.24 -8.20
N PRO A 144 3.03 -11.56 -8.45
CA PRO A 144 2.48 -12.06 -9.70
C PRO A 144 1.04 -11.60 -9.94
N ARG A 145 0.20 -11.57 -8.89
CA ARG A 145 -1.19 -11.10 -8.96
C ARG A 145 -1.27 -9.62 -9.32
N VAL A 146 -0.45 -8.78 -8.67
CA VAL A 146 -0.35 -7.34 -8.98
C VAL A 146 0.04 -7.14 -10.43
N LYS A 147 1.10 -7.81 -10.89
CA LYS A 147 1.57 -7.71 -12.28
C LYS A 147 0.46 -8.10 -13.27
N TYR A 148 -0.20 -9.23 -13.04
CA TYR A 148 -1.27 -9.74 -13.89
C TYR A 148 -2.44 -8.74 -14.04
N ILE A 149 -2.84 -8.12 -12.92
CA ILE A 149 -3.92 -7.14 -12.90
C ILE A 149 -3.51 -5.85 -13.62
N LEU A 150 -2.30 -5.35 -13.40
CA LEU A 150 -1.80 -4.13 -14.04
C LEU A 150 -1.72 -4.25 -15.56
N GLU A 151 -1.28 -5.41 -16.07
CA GLU A 151 -1.27 -5.71 -17.51
C GLU A 151 -2.66 -5.64 -18.17
N ARG A 152 -3.73 -5.72 -17.37
CA ARG A 152 -5.13 -5.75 -17.82
C ARG A 152 -5.95 -4.54 -17.36
N CYS A 153 -5.34 -3.60 -16.64
CA CYS A 153 -5.99 -2.37 -16.21
C CYS A 153 -5.23 -1.14 -16.74
N PRO A 154 -5.59 -0.61 -17.92
CA PRO A 154 -4.89 0.54 -18.52
C PRO A 154 -5.04 1.84 -17.73
N LYS A 155 -6.06 1.93 -16.85
CA LYS A 155 -6.26 3.06 -15.95
C LYS A 155 -5.50 2.94 -14.64
N CYS A 156 -4.85 1.80 -14.39
CA CYS A 156 -4.17 1.53 -13.14
C CYS A 156 -2.69 1.91 -13.21
N VAL A 157 -2.20 2.51 -12.14
CA VAL A 157 -0.78 2.79 -11.94
C VAL A 157 -0.38 2.24 -10.58
N TRP A 158 0.72 1.51 -10.54
CA TRP A 158 1.23 0.90 -9.32
C TRP A 158 2.23 1.78 -8.60
N TYR A 159 2.15 1.80 -7.28
CA TYR A 159 3.14 2.38 -6.39
C TYR A 159 3.57 1.37 -5.33
N ASP A 160 4.81 0.90 -5.42
CA ASP A 160 5.43 0.09 -4.38
C ASP A 160 5.78 0.98 -3.18
N MET A 161 5.08 0.80 -2.06
CA MET A 161 5.33 1.60 -0.85
C MET A 161 6.58 1.14 -0.11
N GLN A 162 7.07 -0.06 -0.37
CA GLN A 162 8.28 -0.60 0.24
C GLN A 162 9.54 -0.17 -0.51
N GLU A 163 9.44 0.02 -1.83
CA GLU A 163 10.59 0.34 -2.70
C GLU A 163 11.46 1.49 -2.21
N PRO A 164 10.94 2.65 -1.78
CA PRO A 164 11.78 3.77 -1.34
C PRO A 164 12.72 3.40 -0.18
N PHE A 165 12.30 2.46 0.67
CA PHE A 165 13.07 2.03 1.84
C PHE A 165 14.14 1.00 1.50
N CYS A 166 14.16 0.43 0.29
CA CYS A 166 14.99 -0.71 -0.05
C CYS A 166 16.03 -0.37 -1.12
N ASP A 167 17.23 -0.90 -0.92
CA ASP A 167 18.27 -0.94 -1.93
C ASP A 167 18.33 -2.35 -2.53
N LYS A 168 17.97 -2.44 -3.81
CA LYS A 168 17.94 -3.69 -4.57
C LYS A 168 19.33 -4.28 -4.82
N ASN A 169 20.39 -3.47 -4.78
CA ASN A 169 21.76 -3.93 -4.97
C ASN A 169 22.30 -4.59 -3.70
N THR A 170 22.00 -4.01 -2.54
CA THR A 170 22.44 -4.55 -1.24
C THR A 170 21.44 -5.52 -0.60
N LEU A 171 20.26 -5.69 -1.23
CA LEU A 171 19.13 -6.50 -0.73
C LEU A 171 18.76 -6.13 0.72
N SER A 172 18.82 -4.84 1.03
CA SER A 172 18.56 -4.32 2.37
C SER A 172 17.53 -3.22 2.34
N CYS A 173 16.62 -3.23 3.32
CA CYS A 173 15.66 -2.17 3.54
C CYS A 173 15.92 -1.48 4.89
N ILE A 174 15.66 -0.19 4.95
CA ILE A 174 15.83 0.61 6.17
C ILE A 174 14.50 0.74 6.92
N ARG A 175 14.57 0.65 8.25
CA ARG A 175 13.39 0.73 9.14
C ARG A 175 13.35 1.97 10.03
N LEU A 176 14.49 2.65 10.18
CA LEU A 176 14.64 3.86 10.98
C LEU A 176 15.76 4.74 10.43
N ASP A 177 15.72 6.02 10.78
CA ASP A 177 16.81 6.95 10.53
C ASP A 177 17.95 6.73 11.54
N LYS A 178 19.18 6.45 11.07
CA LYS A 178 20.34 6.18 11.95
C LYS A 178 20.80 7.39 12.76
N GLN A 179 20.55 8.60 12.27
CA GLN A 179 21.02 9.83 12.88
C GLN A 179 20.03 10.32 13.93
N THR A 180 18.73 10.28 13.62
CA THR A 180 17.70 10.82 14.51
C THR A 180 17.04 9.75 15.39
N TYR A 181 17.32 8.46 15.14
CA TYR A 181 16.65 7.32 15.77
C TYR A 181 15.11 7.39 15.70
N LEU A 182 14.59 7.91 14.58
CA LEU A 182 13.15 7.93 14.32
C LEU A 182 12.79 6.70 13.49
N SER A 183 11.92 5.85 14.04
CA SER A 183 11.36 4.72 13.30
C SER A 183 10.50 5.20 12.14
N TYR A 184 10.64 4.58 10.96
CA TYR A 184 9.74 4.78 9.83
C TYR A 184 8.42 4.02 10.00
N TYR A 185 8.36 3.06 10.94
CA TYR A 185 7.21 2.19 11.17
C TYR A 185 6.73 2.28 12.62
N SER A 186 5.43 2.53 12.83
CA SER A 186 4.82 2.69 14.16
C SER A 186 4.58 1.35 14.85
N ASP A 187 4.47 0.29 14.07
CA ASP A 187 4.31 -1.07 14.54
C ASP A 187 5.03 -2.05 13.60
N PHE A 188 4.42 -3.20 13.34
CA PHE A 188 4.95 -4.24 12.48
C PHE A 188 4.91 -3.88 10.99
N PHE A 189 4.08 -2.92 10.56
CA PHE A 189 3.94 -2.59 9.12
C PHE A 189 3.37 -1.18 8.83
N HIS A 190 2.72 -0.50 9.77
CA HIS A 190 2.18 0.84 9.52
C HIS A 190 3.27 1.91 9.57
N LEU A 191 3.23 2.89 8.65
CA LEU A 191 4.17 4.00 8.64
C LEU A 191 3.89 5.04 9.74
N THR A 192 4.97 5.52 10.37
CA THR A 192 4.98 6.74 11.19
C THR A 192 4.90 8.00 10.32
N TRP A 193 4.87 9.18 10.95
CA TRP A 193 5.06 10.44 10.24
C TRP A 193 6.40 10.51 9.50
N SER A 194 7.50 10.06 10.12
CA SER A 194 8.82 10.06 9.45
C SER A 194 8.86 9.09 8.28
N GLY A 195 8.22 7.91 8.38
CA GLY A 195 8.09 6.99 7.25
C GLY A 195 7.28 7.57 6.09
N ILE A 196 6.17 8.25 6.40
CA ILE A 196 5.38 8.99 5.41
C ILE A 196 6.20 10.11 4.75
N LYS A 197 7.00 10.84 5.53
CA LYS A 197 7.91 11.86 5.00
C LYS A 197 8.98 11.29 4.08
N PHE A 198 9.47 10.10 4.41
CA PHE A 198 10.49 9.43 3.63
C PHE A 198 9.99 9.06 2.22
N ILE A 199 8.74 8.59 2.10
CA ILE A 199 8.13 8.27 0.79
C ILE A 199 7.51 9.48 0.07
N GLU A 200 7.41 10.64 0.73
CA GLU A 200 6.74 11.83 0.19
C GLU A 200 7.28 12.25 -1.19
N PRO A 201 8.61 12.32 -1.44
CA PRO A 201 9.12 12.77 -2.73
C PRO A 201 8.69 11.90 -3.91
N THR A 202 8.77 10.57 -3.76
CA THR A 202 8.43 9.61 -4.81
C THR A 202 6.93 9.52 -5.02
N PHE A 203 6.14 9.47 -3.94
CA PHE A 203 4.69 9.38 -4.03
C PHE A 203 4.06 10.67 -4.58
N SER A 204 4.55 11.84 -4.15
CA SER A 204 4.05 13.13 -4.65
C SER A 204 4.38 13.32 -6.13
N LYS A 205 5.52 12.83 -6.60
CA LYS A 205 5.87 12.84 -8.02
C LYS A 205 4.86 12.02 -8.82
N LEU A 206 4.59 10.78 -8.40
CA LEU A 206 3.59 9.92 -9.04
C LEU A 206 2.21 10.59 -9.11
N ILE A 207 1.75 11.17 -8.00
CA ILE A 207 0.46 11.86 -7.94
C ILE A 207 0.39 12.97 -9.00
N LYS A 208 1.43 13.80 -9.10
CA LYS A 208 1.49 14.90 -10.07
C LYS A 208 1.51 14.38 -11.51
N ASP A 209 2.24 13.31 -11.77
CA ASP A 209 2.32 12.69 -13.10
C ASP A 209 0.94 12.16 -13.53
N VAL A 210 0.21 11.51 -12.61
CA VAL A 210 -1.16 11.02 -12.85
C VAL A 210 -2.14 12.15 -13.12
N VAL A 211 -2.11 13.22 -12.31
CA VAL A 211 -3.00 14.38 -12.49
C VAL A 211 -2.74 15.08 -13.82
N LYS A 212 -1.47 15.24 -14.19
CA LYS A 212 -1.08 15.78 -15.49
C LYS A 212 -1.58 14.92 -16.65
N GLU A 213 -1.53 13.59 -16.53
CA GLU A 213 -2.01 12.66 -17.57
C GLU A 213 -3.52 12.81 -17.83
N ILE A 214 -4.32 13.07 -16.79
CA ILE A 214 -5.78 13.23 -16.92
C ILE A 214 -6.23 14.66 -17.27
N GLY A 215 -5.29 15.58 -17.52
CA GLY A 215 -5.56 16.91 -18.04
C GLY A 215 -5.92 17.98 -17.01
N PHE A 216 -5.38 17.89 -15.80
CA PHE A 216 -5.48 18.92 -14.75
C PHE A 216 -4.12 19.55 -14.44
#